data_AF-A0A8C5ZS64-F1
#
_entry.id   AF-A0A8C5ZS64-F1
#
_cell.length_a   1.000
_cell.length_b   1.000
_cell.length_c   1.000
_cell.angle_alpha   90.00
_cell.angle_beta   90.00
_cell.angle_gamma   90.00
#
_symmetry.space_group_name_H-M   'P 1'
#
loop_
_entity.id
_entity.type
_entity.pdbx_description
1 polymer ?
#
loop_
_entity_poly.entity_id
_entity_poly.type
_entity_poly.pdbx_seq_one_letter_code
_entity_poly.pdbx_strand_id
1 'polypeptide(L)'
;MRIIHGNGYSEEERKGFRPLVYQNIFVSMQALIEAMGRLQIPFSRPESQHHASLVMSQDPYKVTTFEQRCAVAVQYLWQDAGVQACYERRREFHLLDSAVYYLSHLERITEDGYIPTAQDVLRSRMPTTGINEYCFSVQKTKLRIVDVGGQKSERKKWIHCFENVMALIYLASLSEYDQCLEENSQEVGHQGPAHSGTCTRGTCTH
;
A
#
# COMPACT_ATOMS: atom_id res chain seq x y z
N MET A 1 10.90 -14.58 -4.17
CA MET A 1 12.13 -15.23 -4.70
C MET A 1 13.30 -15.16 -3.73
N ARG A 2 13.61 -13.99 -3.17
CA ARG A 2 14.73 -13.82 -2.24
C ARG A 2 14.68 -14.67 -0.95
N ILE A 3 13.50 -14.94 -0.41
CA ILE A 3 13.33 -15.79 0.80
C ILE A 3 13.53 -17.29 0.49
N ILE A 4 13.06 -17.75 -0.67
CA ILE A 4 13.05 -19.18 -1.02
C ILE A 4 14.37 -19.62 -1.69
N HIS A 5 14.99 -18.73 -2.47
CA HIS A 5 16.17 -19.03 -3.28
C HIS A 5 17.39 -18.12 -2.98
N GLY A 6 17.32 -17.34 -1.91
CA GLY A 6 18.41 -16.49 -1.42
C GLY A 6 18.55 -16.60 0.10
N ASN A 7 19.32 -15.69 0.70
CA ASN A 7 19.58 -15.69 2.14
C ASN A 7 18.45 -15.06 2.97
N GLY A 8 17.26 -14.86 2.39
CA GLY A 8 16.21 -14.05 3.02
C GLY A 8 16.64 -12.59 3.22
N TYR A 9 16.15 -11.99 4.31
CA TYR A 9 16.49 -10.63 4.72
C TYR A 9 17.26 -10.68 6.05
N SER A 10 18.45 -10.08 6.08
CA SER A 10 19.19 -9.92 7.34
C SER A 10 18.44 -8.98 8.28
N GLU A 11 18.83 -8.94 9.55
CA GLU A 11 18.22 -8.03 10.52
C GLU A 11 18.46 -6.55 10.13
N GLU A 12 19.66 -6.23 9.66
CA GLU A 12 20.06 -4.90 9.20
C GLU A 12 19.22 -4.46 8.01
N GLU A 13 18.97 -5.36 7.06
CA GLU A 13 18.10 -5.08 5.93
C GLU A 13 16.66 -4.85 6.38
N ARG A 14 16.14 -5.69 7.28
CA ARG A 14 14.79 -5.53 7.83
C ARG A 14 14.64 -4.20 8.58
N LYS A 15 15.66 -3.76 9.34
CA LYS A 15 15.69 -2.42 9.96
C LYS A 15 15.55 -1.31 8.92
N GLY A 16 16.13 -1.48 7.74
CA GLY A 16 15.98 -0.55 6.61
C GLY A 16 14.55 -0.39 6.10
N PHE A 17 13.68 -1.39 6.28
CA PHE A 17 12.26 -1.32 5.88
C PHE A 17 11.37 -0.59 6.89
N ARG A 18 11.89 -0.26 8.08
CA ARG A 18 11.08 0.32 9.16
C ARG A 18 10.38 1.64 8.77
N PRO A 19 11.06 2.62 8.12
CA PRO A 19 10.38 3.85 7.67
C PRO A 19 9.25 3.56 6.67
N LEU A 20 9.43 2.57 5.79
CA LEU A 20 8.42 2.20 4.80
C LEU A 20 7.18 1.57 5.46
N VAL A 21 7.37 0.73 6.47
CA VAL A 21 6.24 0.17 7.25
C VAL A 21 5.45 1.30 7.90
N TYR A 22 6.12 2.27 8.52
CA TYR A 22 5.45 3.42 9.13
C TYR A 22 4.72 4.27 8.10
N GLN A 23 5.37 4.60 6.98
CA GLN A 23 4.74 5.29 5.86
C GLN A 23 3.46 4.58 5.41
N ASN A 24 3.48 3.25 5.22
CA ASN A 24 2.31 2.49 4.81
C ASN A 24 1.15 2.57 5.83
N ILE A 25 1.47 2.59 7.13
CA ILE A 25 0.47 2.76 8.20
C ILE A 25 -0.18 4.14 8.12
N PHE A 26 0.63 5.20 8.03
CA PHE A 26 0.12 6.57 7.94
C PHE A 26 -0.71 6.78 6.67
N VAL A 27 -0.21 6.33 5.51
CA VAL A 27 -0.96 6.38 4.24
C VAL A 27 -2.31 5.67 4.38
N SER A 28 -2.33 4.47 4.97
CA SER A 28 -3.58 3.70 5.13
C SER A 28 -4.58 4.39 6.07
N MET A 29 -4.11 4.90 7.21
CA MET A 29 -4.99 5.57 8.17
C MET A 29 -5.51 6.92 7.65
N GLN A 30 -4.67 7.69 6.96
CA GLN A 30 -5.09 8.95 6.32
C GLN A 30 -6.12 8.69 5.22
N ALA A 31 -5.92 7.66 4.38
CA ALA A 31 -6.90 7.27 3.37
C ALA A 31 -8.26 6.89 3.98
N LEU A 32 -8.27 6.18 5.12
CA LEU A 32 -9.49 5.87 5.87
C LEU A 32 -10.19 7.14 6.38
N ILE A 33 -9.45 8.07 7.00
CA ILE A 33 -10.01 9.33 7.52
C ILE A 33 -10.61 10.18 6.39
N GLU A 34 -9.91 10.30 5.26
CA GLU A 34 -10.39 11.01 4.08
C GLU A 34 -11.65 10.34 3.48
N ALA A 35 -11.66 9.01 3.43
CA ALA A 35 -12.82 8.25 2.98
C ALA A 35 -14.01 8.44 3.92
N MET A 36 -13.83 8.47 5.23
CA MET A 36 -14.90 8.78 6.19
C MET A 36 -15.56 10.13 5.88
N GLY A 37 -14.76 11.16 5.60
CA GLY A 37 -15.26 12.48 5.20
C GLY A 37 -16.08 12.44 3.90
N ARG A 38 -15.59 11.73 2.88
CA ARG A 38 -16.31 11.60 1.59
C ARG A 38 -17.58 10.76 1.69
N LEU A 39 -17.54 9.68 2.47
CA LEU A 39 -18.64 8.73 2.66
C LEU A 39 -19.62 9.16 3.76
N GLN A 40 -19.36 10.32 4.40
CA GLN A 40 -20.16 10.89 5.49
C GLN A 40 -20.35 9.90 6.66
N ILE A 41 -19.28 9.19 7.02
CA ILE A 41 -19.26 8.26 8.15
C ILE A 41 -18.71 9.02 9.37
N PRO A 42 -19.53 9.27 10.41
CA PRO A 42 -19.05 9.95 11.60
C PRO A 42 -18.13 9.04 12.42
N PHE A 43 -17.21 9.64 13.17
CA PHE A 43 -16.52 8.92 14.24
C PHE A 43 -17.51 8.48 15.30
N SER A 44 -17.28 7.30 15.89
CA SER A 44 -18.10 6.79 16.99
C SER A 44 -17.78 7.46 18.32
N ARG A 45 -16.55 7.99 18.47
CA ARG A 45 -16.09 8.67 19.69
C ARG A 45 -15.68 10.11 19.36
N PRO A 46 -16.13 11.12 20.12
CA PRO A 46 -15.73 12.51 19.91
C PRO A 46 -14.20 12.74 19.92
N GLU A 47 -13.49 11.99 20.77
CA GLU A 47 -12.03 12.08 20.92
C GLU A 47 -11.28 11.61 19.66
N SER A 48 -11.89 10.73 18.85
CA SER A 48 -11.32 10.28 17.57
C SER A 48 -11.06 11.45 16.62
N GLN A 49 -11.84 12.55 16.72
CA GLN A 49 -11.62 13.74 15.90
C GLN A 49 -10.24 14.36 16.14
N HIS A 50 -9.81 14.44 17.42
CA HIS A 50 -8.50 14.97 17.77
C HIS A 50 -7.36 14.07 17.28
N HIS A 51 -7.52 12.75 17.46
CA HIS A 51 -6.56 11.77 16.97
C HIS A 51 -6.45 11.79 15.43
N ALA A 52 -7.58 11.93 14.73
CA ALA A 52 -7.60 12.07 13.28
C ALA A 52 -6.84 13.31 12.83
N SER A 53 -7.06 14.47 13.45
CA SER A 53 -6.30 15.69 13.15
C SER A 53 -4.80 15.52 13.36
N LEU A 54 -4.38 14.82 14.43
CA LEU A 54 -2.96 14.53 14.67
C LEU A 54 -2.37 13.65 13.56
N VAL A 55 -3.05 12.57 13.17
CA VAL A 55 -2.57 11.67 12.11
C VAL A 55 -2.54 12.36 10.75
N MET A 56 -3.55 13.17 10.42
CA MET A 56 -3.61 13.96 9.19
C MET A 56 -2.54 15.05 9.10
N SER A 57 -1.99 15.51 10.24
CA SER A 57 -0.91 16.51 10.25
C SER A 57 0.47 15.94 9.92
N GLN A 58 0.63 14.62 9.91
CA GLN A 58 1.90 13.95 9.62
C GLN A 58 2.11 13.83 8.10
N ASP A 59 3.33 14.06 7.65
CA ASP A 59 3.76 13.76 6.28
C ASP A 59 4.26 12.30 6.22
N PRO A 60 3.51 11.35 5.63
CA PRO A 60 3.87 9.93 5.66
C PRO A 60 5.25 9.64 5.06
N TYR A 61 5.71 10.47 4.12
CA TYR A 61 6.98 10.27 3.41
C TYR A 61 8.20 10.77 4.20
N LYS A 62 7.98 11.48 5.31
CA LYS A 62 9.04 11.94 6.22
C LYS A 62 9.07 11.20 7.56
N VAL A 63 8.13 10.29 7.79
CA VAL A 63 8.07 9.50 9.02
C VAL A 63 9.22 8.49 9.05
N THR A 64 10.12 8.66 10.00
CA THR A 64 11.24 7.73 10.26
C THR A 64 11.13 7.01 11.60
N THR A 65 10.30 7.54 12.50
CA THR A 65 10.01 7.02 13.83
C THR A 65 8.51 7.04 14.09
N PHE A 66 8.03 6.14 14.94
CA PHE A 66 6.62 6.13 15.34
C PHE A 66 6.52 6.80 16.70
N GLU A 67 6.26 8.11 16.73
CA GLU A 67 6.14 8.83 17.99
C GLU A 67 4.97 8.29 18.83
N GLN A 68 5.16 8.19 20.15
CA GLN A 68 4.17 7.61 21.07
C GLN A 68 2.77 8.24 20.92
N ARG A 69 2.69 9.56 20.74
CA ARG A 69 1.42 10.27 20.52
C ARG A 69 0.68 9.79 19.27
N CYS A 70 1.42 9.53 18.21
CA CYS A 70 0.87 9.02 16.96
C CYS A 70 0.50 7.55 17.10
N ALA A 71 1.30 6.74 17.81
CA ALA A 71 1.00 5.34 18.07
C ALA A 71 -0.35 5.20 18.78
N VAL A 72 -0.55 5.95 19.87
CA VAL A 72 -1.81 6.03 20.59
C VAL A 72 -2.94 6.49 19.67
N ALA A 73 -2.72 7.52 18.86
CA ALA A 73 -3.75 8.03 17.96
C ALA A 73 -4.20 7.01 16.90
N VAL A 74 -3.27 6.35 16.22
CA VAL A 74 -3.60 5.35 15.19
C VAL A 74 -4.26 4.12 15.82
N GLN A 75 -3.78 3.66 16.97
CA GLN A 75 -4.42 2.56 17.71
C GLN A 75 -5.85 2.93 18.16
N TYR A 76 -6.02 4.14 18.68
CA TYR A 76 -7.33 4.64 19.07
C TYR A 76 -8.26 4.68 17.87
N LEU A 77 -7.87 5.31 16.76
CA LEU A 77 -8.66 5.40 15.54
C LEU A 77 -9.02 4.02 14.98
N TRP A 78 -8.09 3.06 14.96
CA TRP A 78 -8.38 1.72 14.45
C TRP A 78 -9.46 1.00 15.28
N GLN A 79 -9.60 1.30 16.57
CA GLN A 79 -10.67 0.76 17.41
C GLN A 79 -12.01 1.51 17.28
N ASP A 80 -12.07 2.61 16.52
CA ASP A 80 -13.31 3.37 16.33
C ASP A 80 -14.26 2.64 15.38
N ALA A 81 -15.51 2.45 15.79
CA ALA A 81 -16.48 1.72 14.97
C ALA A 81 -16.83 2.45 13.65
N GLY A 82 -16.66 3.78 13.58
CA GLY A 82 -16.80 4.54 12.33
C GLY A 82 -15.65 4.26 11.36
N VAL A 83 -14.42 4.14 11.86
CA VAL A 83 -13.25 3.74 11.06
C VAL A 83 -13.40 2.30 10.58
N GLN A 84 -13.86 1.38 11.44
CA GLN A 84 -14.15 0.00 11.05
C GLN A 84 -15.26 -0.08 9.99
N ALA A 85 -16.36 0.68 10.15
CA ALA A 85 -17.42 0.76 9.15
C ALA A 85 -16.94 1.33 7.80
N CYS A 86 -16.01 2.29 7.82
CA CYS A 86 -15.37 2.81 6.63
C CYS A 86 -14.49 1.76 5.94
N TYR A 87 -13.74 0.99 6.72
CA TYR A 87 -12.91 -0.10 6.22
C TYR A 87 -13.72 -1.20 5.51
N GLU A 88 -14.93 -1.53 5.99
CA GLU A 88 -15.82 -2.48 5.29
C GLU A 88 -16.25 -1.98 3.89
N ARG A 89 -16.17 -0.67 3.66
CA ARG A 89 -16.45 -0.02 2.37
C ARG A 89 -15.18 0.30 1.58
N ARG A 90 -14.03 -0.31 1.93
CA ARG A 90 -12.72 -0.05 1.28
C ARG A 90 -12.70 -0.16 -0.24
N ARG A 91 -13.59 -0.94 -0.86
CA ARG A 91 -13.71 -1.01 -2.33
C ARG A 91 -14.12 0.31 -2.99
N GLU A 92 -14.68 1.24 -2.23
CA GLU A 92 -15.13 2.56 -2.73
C GLU A 92 -14.00 3.60 -2.79
N PHE A 93 -12.78 3.23 -2.37
CA PHE A 93 -11.62 4.11 -2.36
C PHE A 93 -10.30 3.32 -2.45
N HIS A 94 -9.19 4.03 -2.59
CA HIS A 94 -7.88 3.40 -2.62
C HIS A 94 -7.35 3.21 -1.20
N LEU A 95 -7.13 1.95 -0.83
CA LEU A 95 -6.52 1.56 0.44
C LEU A 95 -5.48 0.48 0.16
N LEU A 96 -4.34 0.54 0.84
CA LEU A 96 -3.33 -0.50 0.70
C LEU A 96 -3.87 -1.86 1.16
N ASP A 97 -3.66 -2.92 0.38
CA ASP A 97 -4.09 -4.28 0.74
C ASP A 97 -3.54 -4.76 2.09
N SER A 98 -2.36 -4.26 2.47
CA SER A 98 -1.72 -4.56 3.75
C SER A 98 -2.20 -3.71 4.91
N ALA A 99 -3.16 -2.80 4.71
CA ALA A 99 -3.67 -1.89 5.75
C ALA A 99 -4.11 -2.64 7.00
N VAL A 100 -5.01 -3.63 6.88
CA VAL A 100 -5.49 -4.41 8.05
C VAL A 100 -4.37 -5.16 8.72
N TYR A 101 -3.45 -5.73 7.93
CA TYR A 101 -2.33 -6.46 8.50
C TYR A 101 -1.52 -5.54 9.42
N TYR A 102 -1.18 -4.33 9.00
CA TYR A 102 -0.42 -3.43 9.87
C TYR A 102 -1.24 -2.84 11.00
N LEU A 103 -2.46 -2.36 10.71
CA LEU A 103 -3.32 -1.72 11.70
C LEU A 103 -3.76 -2.68 12.82
N SER A 104 -3.82 -3.98 12.54
CA SER A 104 -4.12 -5.02 13.55
C SER A 104 -2.89 -5.46 14.37
N HIS A 105 -1.68 -5.03 14.01
CA HIS A 105 -0.44 -5.38 14.72
C HIS A 105 0.30 -4.13 15.24
N LEU A 106 -0.42 -3.04 15.47
CA LEU A 106 0.15 -1.77 15.91
C LEU A 106 0.91 -1.89 17.23
N GLU A 107 0.49 -2.76 18.16
CA GLU A 107 1.19 -2.97 19.43
C GLU A 107 2.66 -3.32 19.20
N ARG A 108 2.94 -4.42 18.51
CA ARG A 108 4.30 -4.85 18.12
C ARG A 108 5.05 -3.82 17.26
N ILE A 109 4.36 -3.13 16.36
CA ILE A 109 4.99 -2.21 15.39
C ILE A 109 5.40 -0.88 16.05
N THR A 110 4.68 -0.48 17.10
CA THR A 110 4.91 0.80 17.81
C THR A 110 5.83 0.66 19.02
N GLU A 111 6.26 -0.56 19.35
CA GLU A 111 7.25 -0.82 20.39
C GLU A 111 8.61 -0.17 20.11
N ASP A 112 9.26 0.28 21.18
CA ASP A 112 10.63 0.75 21.12
C ASP A 112 11.57 -0.36 20.65
N GLY A 113 12.39 -0.05 19.65
CA GLY A 113 13.31 -1.02 19.06
C GLY A 113 12.66 -2.00 18.07
N TYR A 114 11.42 -1.75 17.63
CA TYR A 114 10.77 -2.54 16.58
C TYR A 114 11.69 -2.81 15.38
N ILE A 115 11.82 -4.09 15.04
CA ILE A 115 12.49 -4.60 13.85
C ILE A 115 11.43 -5.31 12.99
N PRO A 116 11.21 -4.87 11.72
CA PRO A 116 10.30 -5.54 10.81
C PRO A 116 10.57 -7.04 10.71
N THR A 117 9.51 -7.83 10.73
CA THR A 117 9.56 -9.26 10.42
C THR A 117 9.71 -9.46 8.91
N ALA A 118 10.08 -10.66 8.47
CA ALA A 118 10.04 -10.99 7.05
C ALA A 118 8.63 -10.79 6.45
N GLN A 119 7.58 -11.01 7.24
CA GLN A 119 6.20 -10.79 6.80
C GLN A 119 5.85 -9.32 6.63
N ASP A 120 6.37 -8.44 7.51
CA ASP A 120 6.26 -6.99 7.36
C ASP A 120 6.97 -6.53 6.09
N VAL A 121 8.19 -7.01 5.85
CA VAL A 121 8.93 -6.69 4.61
C VAL A 121 8.15 -7.12 3.36
N LEU A 122 7.59 -8.34 3.34
CA LEU A 122 6.82 -8.84 2.20
C LEU A 122 5.53 -8.06 1.94
N ARG A 123 4.90 -7.51 2.98
CA ARG A 123 3.65 -6.75 2.89
C ARG A 123 3.87 -5.24 2.72
N SER A 124 5.12 -4.78 2.76
CA SER A 124 5.46 -3.38 2.60
C SER A 124 5.28 -2.98 1.13
N ARG A 125 4.45 -1.97 0.89
CA ARG A 125 4.17 -1.45 -0.43
C ARG A 125 5.09 -0.28 -0.74
N MET A 126 5.93 -0.48 -1.74
CA MET A 126 6.66 0.58 -2.45
C MET A 126 6.36 0.41 -3.95
N PRO A 127 5.86 1.43 -4.64
CA PRO A 127 5.71 1.39 -6.09
C PRO A 127 7.04 1.07 -6.78
N THR A 128 7.07 0.02 -7.59
CA THR A 128 8.23 -0.29 -8.42
C THR A 128 8.36 0.78 -9.50
N THR A 129 9.49 1.49 -9.48
CA THR A 129 9.86 2.44 -10.54
C THR A 129 11.00 1.86 -11.36
N GLY A 130 10.92 2.00 -12.67
CA GLY A 130 11.94 1.53 -13.60
C GLY A 130 11.92 0.02 -13.81
N ILE A 131 13.09 -0.51 -14.10
CA ILE A 131 13.34 -1.91 -14.43
C ILE A 131 14.39 -2.39 -13.43
N ASN A 132 14.02 -3.41 -12.64
CA ASN A 132 14.90 -3.99 -11.64
C ASN A 132 15.25 -5.42 -12.04
N GLU A 133 16.53 -5.76 -12.01
CA GLU A 133 17.01 -7.11 -12.33
C GLU A 133 17.49 -7.82 -11.08
N TYR A 134 17.10 -9.09 -10.94
CA TYR A 134 17.56 -9.97 -9.87
C TYR A 134 18.06 -11.29 -10.44
N CYS A 135 19.34 -11.58 -10.20
CA CYS A 135 19.98 -12.82 -10.63
C CYS A 135 20.14 -13.77 -9.44
N PHE A 136 19.73 -15.02 -9.61
CA PHE A 136 19.92 -16.08 -8.61
C PHE A 136 20.12 -17.43 -9.31
N SER A 137 20.68 -18.41 -8.59
CA SER A 137 20.90 -19.75 -9.13
C SER A 137 19.92 -20.73 -8.50
N VAL A 138 19.27 -21.53 -9.33
CA VAL A 138 18.48 -22.69 -8.89
C VAL A 138 19.21 -23.94 -9.39
N GLN A 139 19.72 -24.73 -8.45
CA GLN A 139 20.61 -25.87 -8.75
C GLN A 139 21.83 -25.45 -9.58
N LYS A 140 21.91 -25.84 -10.86
CA LYS A 140 22.99 -25.48 -11.80
C LYS A 140 22.57 -24.41 -12.82
N THR A 141 21.34 -23.91 -12.74
CA THR A 141 20.78 -22.94 -13.70
C THR A 141 20.78 -21.55 -13.09
N LYS A 142 21.39 -20.58 -13.80
CA LYS A 142 21.29 -19.16 -13.46
C LYS A 142 20.01 -18.59 -14.05
N LEU A 143 19.18 -17.99 -13.20
CA LEU A 143 17.95 -17.30 -13.59
C LEU A 143 18.14 -15.80 -13.37
N ARG A 144 17.65 -15.01 -14.34
CA ARG A 144 17.53 -13.55 -14.25
C ARG A 144 16.05 -13.21 -14.28
N ILE A 145 15.54 -12.64 -13.21
CA ILE A 145 14.19 -12.10 -13.13
C ILE A 145 14.27 -10.60 -13.35
N VAL A 146 13.40 -10.10 -14.22
CA VAL A 146 13.22 -8.67 -14.44
C VAL A 146 11.86 -8.28 -13.87
N ASP A 147 11.86 -7.36 -12.91
CA ASP A 147 10.66 -6.76 -12.33
C ASP A 147 10.45 -5.35 -12.89
N VAL A 148 9.22 -5.03 -13.27
CA VAL A 148 8.86 -3.77 -13.94
C VAL A 148 7.63 -3.15 -13.30
N GLY A 149 7.60 -1.82 -13.23
CA GLY A 149 6.43 -1.09 -12.75
C GLY A 149 5.19 -1.31 -13.64
N GLY A 150 4.04 -1.62 -13.03
CA GLY A 150 2.78 -1.87 -13.74
C GLY A 150 1.89 -0.63 -13.98
N GLN A 151 2.23 0.50 -13.38
CA GLN A 151 1.50 1.78 -13.53
C GLN A 151 1.62 2.31 -14.97
N LYS A 152 0.60 3.01 -15.49
CA LYS A 152 0.59 3.53 -16.88
C LYS A 152 1.85 4.34 -17.19
N SER A 153 2.35 5.13 -16.24
CA SER A 153 3.59 5.91 -16.36
C SER A 153 4.85 5.06 -16.58
N GLU A 154 4.87 3.84 -16.04
CA GLU A 154 6.02 2.93 -16.09
C GLU A 154 5.99 2.00 -17.32
N ARG A 155 4.81 1.73 -17.89
CA ARG A 155 4.64 0.80 -19.02
C ARG A 155 5.45 1.16 -20.27
N LYS A 156 5.72 2.45 -20.50
CA LYS A 156 6.58 2.90 -21.62
C LYS A 156 8.00 2.35 -21.53
N LYS A 157 8.48 2.00 -20.33
CA LYS A 157 9.84 1.49 -20.10
C LYS A 157 9.96 0.01 -20.42
N TRP A 158 8.86 -0.75 -20.49
CA TRP A 158 8.90 -2.21 -20.66
C TRP A 158 9.64 -2.64 -21.93
N ILE A 159 9.59 -1.84 -23.00
CA ILE A 159 10.30 -2.12 -24.25
C ILE A 159 11.80 -2.38 -24.06
N HIS A 160 12.41 -1.82 -23.01
CA HIS A 160 13.84 -1.97 -22.72
C HIS A 160 14.23 -3.30 -22.06
N CYS A 161 13.28 -4.17 -21.71
CA CYS A 161 13.56 -5.47 -21.09
C CYS A 161 12.98 -6.68 -21.83
N PHE A 162 12.50 -6.50 -23.07
CA PHE A 162 11.92 -7.58 -23.86
C PHE A 162 12.93 -8.40 -24.67
N GLU A 163 14.20 -8.02 -24.71
CA GLU A 163 15.22 -8.78 -25.42
C GLU A 163 15.62 -10.04 -24.65
N ASN A 164 15.66 -11.18 -25.35
CA ASN A 164 16.10 -12.48 -24.84
C ASN A 164 15.29 -12.98 -23.62
N VAL A 165 13.99 -12.69 -23.58
CA VAL A 165 13.07 -13.19 -22.54
C VAL A 165 12.73 -14.65 -22.81
N MET A 166 13.02 -15.53 -21.85
CA MET A 166 12.70 -16.96 -21.94
C MET A 166 11.25 -17.27 -21.60
N ALA A 167 10.68 -16.54 -20.63
CA ALA A 167 9.32 -16.74 -20.15
C ALA A 167 8.78 -15.42 -19.59
N LEU A 168 7.47 -15.22 -19.74
CA LEU A 168 6.73 -14.10 -19.16
C LEU A 168 5.86 -14.62 -18.01
N ILE A 169 6.00 -14.02 -16.84
CA ILE A 169 5.10 -14.25 -15.70
C ILE A 169 4.18 -13.04 -15.61
N TYR A 170 2.92 -13.21 -16.03
CA TYR A 170 1.91 -12.16 -15.93
C TYR A 170 1.15 -12.29 -14.61
N LEU A 171 1.16 -11.25 -13.78
CA LEU A 171 0.44 -11.20 -12.52
C LEU A 171 -0.85 -10.40 -12.70
N ALA A 172 -1.98 -11.00 -12.33
CA ALA A 172 -3.28 -10.34 -12.25
C ALA A 172 -3.83 -10.48 -10.82
N SER A 173 -4.23 -9.37 -10.22
CA SER A 173 -4.89 -9.37 -8.92
C SER A 173 -6.33 -9.84 -9.09
N LEU A 174 -6.69 -10.95 -8.44
CA LEU A 174 -8.07 -11.46 -8.48
C LEU A 174 -9.01 -10.66 -7.56
N SER A 175 -8.47 -9.98 -6.56
CA SER A 175 -9.23 -9.21 -5.57
C SER A 175 -9.59 -7.80 -6.00
N GLU A 176 -9.06 -7.33 -7.14
CA GLU A 176 -9.30 -5.98 -7.67
C GLU A 176 -10.54 -5.89 -8.57
N TYR A 177 -11.35 -6.95 -8.69
CA TYR A 177 -12.49 -7.00 -9.61
C TYR A 177 -13.56 -5.92 -9.35
N ASP A 178 -13.66 -5.42 -8.12
CA ASP A 178 -14.58 -4.36 -7.70
C ASP A 178 -13.88 -3.04 -7.38
N GLN A 179 -12.63 -2.89 -7.79
CA GLN A 179 -11.82 -1.68 -7.59
C GLN A 179 -11.65 -0.88 -8.89
N CYS A 180 -11.48 0.43 -8.75
CA CYS A 180 -11.06 1.31 -9.84
C CYS A 180 -9.53 1.39 -9.90
N LEU A 181 -8.97 1.88 -11.00
CA LEU A 181 -7.53 2.19 -11.05
C LEU A 181 -7.22 3.51 -10.33
N GLU A 182 -6.14 3.56 -9.55
CA GLU A 182 -5.67 4.77 -8.84
C GLU A 182 -5.40 5.94 -9.80
N GLU A 183 -4.81 5.62 -10.95
CA GLU A 183 -4.43 6.58 -11.97
C GLU A 183 -5.64 7.30 -12.60
N ASN A 184 -6.83 6.69 -12.56
CA ASN A 184 -8.04 7.31 -13.10
C ASN A 184 -8.56 8.43 -12.18
N SER A 185 -8.35 8.35 -10.86
CA SER A 185 -8.78 9.39 -9.92
C SER A 185 -7.93 10.65 -10.03
N GLN A 186 -6.66 10.52 -10.43
CA GLN A 186 -5.75 11.64 -10.63
C GLN A 186 -6.05 12.43 -11.93
N GLU A 187 -6.56 11.76 -12.96
CA GLU A 187 -6.95 12.39 -14.23
C GLU A 187 -8.22 13.26 -14.11
N VAL A 188 -9.10 12.99 -13.13
CA VAL A 188 -10.40 13.69 -12.95
C VAL A 188 -10.27 15.03 -12.20
N GLY A 189 -9.12 15.33 -11.60
CA GLY A 189 -8.85 16.60 -10.88
C GLY A 189 -8.88 17.88 -11.74
N HIS A 190 -9.26 17.79 -13.02
CA HIS A 190 -9.45 18.92 -13.94
C HIS A 190 -10.90 19.14 -14.38
N GLN A 191 -11.86 18.38 -13.88
CA GLN A 191 -13.28 18.63 -14.15
C GLN A 191 -14.08 18.61 -12.84
N GLY A 192 -14.98 19.59 -12.69
CA GLY A 192 -15.77 19.86 -11.48
C GLY A 192 -16.67 18.70 -11.01
N PRO A 193 -17.49 18.92 -9.97
CA PRO A 193 -18.03 17.83 -9.16
C PRO A 193 -18.87 16.87 -10.01
N ALA A 194 -18.43 15.61 -10.05
CA ALA A 194 -19.14 14.54 -10.73
C ALA A 194 -20.43 14.23 -9.96
N HIS A 195 -21.57 14.51 -10.61
CA HIS A 195 -22.83 13.89 -10.24
C HIS A 195 -22.69 12.37 -10.30
N SER A 196 -23.30 11.70 -9.33
CA SER A 196 -23.45 10.25 -9.23
C SER A 196 -23.81 9.62 -10.58
N GLY A 197 -22.80 9.08 -11.28
CA GLY A 197 -22.92 8.42 -12.56
C GLY A 197 -22.48 6.97 -12.42
N THR A 198 -23.42 6.06 -12.61
CA THR A 198 -23.18 4.62 -12.78
C THR A 198 -21.99 4.35 -13.69
N CYS A 199 -21.03 3.58 -13.19
CA CYS A 199 -19.91 3.06 -13.97
C CYS A 199 -20.47 2.20 -15.12
N THR A 200 -20.53 2.76 -16.32
CA THR A 200 -20.86 2.01 -17.53
C THR A 200 -19.65 1.17 -17.92
N ARG A 201 -19.90 -0.13 -17.99
CA ARG A 201 -18.94 -1.18 -18.36
C ARG A 201 -18.17 -0.81 -19.62
N GLY A 202 -16.86 -0.65 -19.49
CA GLY A 202 -15.95 -0.66 -20.63
C GLY A 202 -15.91 -2.08 -21.21
N THR A 203 -16.52 -2.24 -22.38
CA THR A 203 -16.38 -3.43 -23.23
C THR A 203 -14.92 -3.62 -23.62
N CYS A 204 -14.31 -4.70 -23.15
CA CYS A 204 -13.14 -5.27 -23.81
C CYS A 204 -13.60 -5.87 -25.15
N THR A 205 -13.26 -5.22 -26.26
CA THR A 205 -13.22 -5.89 -27.56
C THR A 205 -11.86 -6.56 -27.72
N HIS A 206 -11.91 -7.82 -28.16
CA HIS A 206 -10.80 -8.73 -28.44
C HIS A 206 -9.71 -8.15 -29.34
#